data_AF-A0A5H2PQ64-F1
#
_entry.id   AF-A0A5H2PQ64-F1
#
_cell.length_a   1.000
_cell.length_b   1.000
_cell.length_c   1.000
_cell.angle_alpha   90.00
_cell.angle_beta   90.00
_cell.angle_gamma   90.00
#
_symmetry.space_group_name_H-M   'P 1'
#
loop_
_entity.id
_entity.type
_entity.pdbx_description
1 polymer ?
#
loop_
_entity_poly.entity_id
_entity_poly.type
_entity_poly.pdbx_seq_one_letter_code
_entity_poly.pdbx_strand_id
1 'polypeptide(L)'
;MGDPRRHPPDWAFCSRRCQDAFHAMYGAWRETEPPLSETLTREAHMPETTAQQRAAMRRCLRPFGRVAGEIGFDKPLGHYTEEEALRVIEAIVFAYVDTMAIDAPRAQAAPRVAGRSVGLSADAFADLEDDIPW
;
A
#
# COMPACT_ATOMS: atom_id res chain seq x y z
N MET A 1 -23.23 -16.96 14.22
CA MET A 1 -22.34 -16.80 15.40
C MET A 1 -20.95 -17.29 15.00
N GLY A 2 -19.97 -16.38 14.92
CA GLY A 2 -18.65 -16.63 14.32
C GLY A 2 -17.72 -17.46 15.21
N ASP A 3 -16.90 -18.31 14.59
CA ASP A 3 -15.93 -19.19 15.26
C ASP A 3 -14.84 -18.37 15.97
N PRO A 4 -14.70 -18.48 17.31
CA PRO A 4 -13.74 -17.70 18.10
C PRO A 4 -12.27 -18.03 17.80
N ARG A 5 -11.97 -19.05 16.99
CA ARG A 5 -10.59 -19.42 16.59
C ARG A 5 -10.08 -18.74 15.32
N ARG A 6 -10.87 -17.83 14.73
CA ARG A 6 -10.52 -17.09 13.50
C ARG A 6 -10.04 -15.64 13.74
N HIS A 7 -9.80 -15.23 14.98
CA HIS A 7 -9.09 -13.98 15.26
C HIS A 7 -7.59 -14.24 15.43
N PRO A 8 -6.72 -13.30 15.01
CA PRO A 8 -5.32 -13.34 15.40
C PRO A 8 -5.25 -13.45 16.94
N PRO A 9 -4.43 -14.35 17.50
CA PRO A 9 -4.44 -14.69 18.92
C PRO A 9 -4.12 -13.54 19.88
N ASP A 10 -3.70 -12.37 19.39
CA ASP A 10 -3.16 -11.27 20.20
C ASP A 10 -4.05 -10.02 20.26
N TRP A 11 -5.34 -10.12 19.94
CA TRP A 11 -6.26 -8.99 20.18
C TRP A 11 -6.69 -8.96 21.64
N ALA A 12 -5.82 -8.41 22.47
CA ALA A 12 -6.12 -8.09 23.86
C ALA A 12 -6.75 -6.69 23.95
N PHE A 13 -7.94 -6.61 24.54
CA PHE A 13 -8.61 -5.34 24.84
C PHE A 13 -8.51 -5.07 26.34
N CYS A 14 -8.21 -3.84 26.72
CA CYS A 14 -8.12 -3.45 28.13
C CYS A 14 -9.49 -3.51 28.86
N SER A 15 -10.60 -3.49 28.12
CA SER A 15 -11.95 -3.59 28.68
C SER A 15 -12.96 -4.15 27.67
N ARG A 16 -14.13 -4.54 28.17
CA ARG A 16 -15.25 -4.96 27.32
C ARG A 16 -15.73 -3.83 26.40
N ARG A 17 -15.70 -2.59 26.89
CA ARG A 17 -16.06 -1.41 26.11
C ARG A 17 -15.12 -1.19 24.92
N CYS A 18 -13.81 -1.39 25.11
CA CYS A 18 -12.83 -1.30 24.02
C CYS A 18 -13.01 -2.42 22.98
N GLN A 19 -13.35 -3.63 23.44
CA GLN A 19 -13.71 -4.74 22.54
C GLN A 19 -14.96 -4.39 21.72
N ASP A 20 -16.02 -3.88 22.34
CA ASP A 20 -17.29 -3.59 21.66
C ASP A 20 -17.14 -2.43 20.65
N ALA A 21 -16.38 -1.38 21.00
CA ALA A 21 -16.06 -0.28 20.08
C ALA A 21 -15.26 -0.79 18.86
N PHE A 22 -14.29 -1.68 19.09
CA PHE A 22 -13.54 -2.31 18.01
C PHE A 22 -14.45 -3.16 17.10
N HIS A 23 -15.35 -3.98 17.65
CA HIS A 23 -16.26 -4.81 16.84
C HIS A 23 -17.24 -3.98 16.03
N ALA A 24 -17.72 -2.85 16.57
CA ALA A 24 -18.58 -1.93 15.82
C ALA A 24 -17.85 -1.33 14.60
N MET A 25 -16.61 -0.88 14.78
CA MET A 25 -15.79 -0.32 13.70
C MET A 25 -15.35 -1.39 12.69
N TYR A 26 -14.85 -2.53 13.18
CA TYR A 26 -14.35 -3.62 12.36
C TYR A 26 -15.47 -4.32 11.58
N GLY A 27 -16.67 -4.44 12.17
CA GLY A 27 -17.86 -4.93 11.49
C GLY A 27 -18.27 -4.04 10.30
N ALA A 28 -18.36 -2.73 10.53
CA ALA A 28 -18.69 -1.77 9.47
C ALA A 28 -17.64 -1.73 8.35
N TRP A 29 -16.35 -1.85 8.70
CA TRP A 29 -15.27 -1.96 7.72
C TRP A 29 -15.37 -3.26 6.91
N ARG A 30 -15.63 -4.41 7.55
CA ARG A 30 -15.82 -5.70 6.86
C ARG A 30 -17.01 -5.75 5.91
N GLU A 31 -18.06 -4.98 6.19
CA GLU A 31 -19.24 -4.91 5.31
C GLU A 31 -19.00 -4.03 4.07
N THR A 32 -18.04 -3.12 4.14
CA THR A 32 -17.73 -2.15 3.07
C THR A 32 -16.51 -2.54 2.24
N GLU A 33 -15.65 -3.41 2.74
CA GLU A 33 -14.49 -3.92 2.01
C GLU A 33 -14.84 -5.18 1.19
N PRO A 34 -14.46 -5.26 -0.11
CA PRO A 34 -14.65 -6.48 -0.88
C PRO A 34 -13.89 -7.66 -0.23
N PRO A 35 -14.46 -8.88 -0.23
CA PRO A 35 -13.86 -10.00 0.49
C PRO A 35 -12.46 -10.30 -0.04
N LEU A 36 -11.45 -10.22 0.84
CA LEU A 36 -10.05 -10.57 0.61
C LEU A 36 -9.82 -11.96 -0.03
N SER A 37 -10.83 -12.84 -0.03
CA SER A 37 -10.77 -14.16 -0.70
C SER A 37 -10.88 -14.09 -2.22
N GLU A 38 -11.50 -13.05 -2.78
CA GLU A 38 -11.62 -12.89 -4.24
C GLU A 38 -10.32 -12.37 -4.88
N THR A 39 -9.50 -11.65 -4.11
CA THR A 39 -8.22 -11.10 -4.58
C THR A 39 -7.05 -12.08 -4.47
N LEU A 40 -7.15 -13.13 -3.65
CA LEU A 40 -6.08 -14.13 -3.47
C LEU A 40 -6.18 -15.36 -4.39
N THR A 41 -7.29 -15.55 -5.10
CA THR A 41 -7.53 -16.70 -5.99
C THR A 41 -7.38 -16.38 -7.48
N ARG A 42 -7.29 -15.09 -7.83
CA ARG A 42 -6.91 -14.65 -9.17
C ARG A 42 -5.39 -14.69 -9.25
N GLU A 43 -4.84 -15.55 -10.12
CA GLU A 43 -3.47 -15.47 -10.63
C GLU A 43 -3.01 -14.02 -10.55
N ALA A 44 -2.07 -13.73 -9.64
CA ALA A 44 -1.78 -12.40 -9.10
C ALA A 44 -2.22 -11.31 -10.07
N HIS A 45 -3.39 -10.69 -9.83
CA HIS A 45 -3.99 -9.72 -10.75
C HIS A 45 -2.90 -8.71 -11.08
N MET A 46 -2.33 -8.82 -12.29
CA MET A 46 -1.21 -7.99 -12.71
C MET A 46 -1.67 -6.56 -12.49
N PRO A 47 -1.02 -5.78 -11.61
CA PRO A 47 -1.49 -4.45 -11.29
C PRO A 47 -1.61 -3.67 -12.59
N GLU A 48 -2.83 -3.24 -12.92
CA GLU A 48 -3.08 -2.42 -14.09
C GLU A 48 -2.23 -1.14 -13.93
N THR A 49 -1.26 -0.95 -14.84
CA THR A 49 -0.38 0.21 -14.76
C THR A 49 -1.16 1.48 -15.08
N THR A 50 -1.11 2.44 -14.16
CA THR A 50 -1.78 3.73 -14.35
C THR A 50 -1.18 4.47 -15.55
N ALA A 51 -1.91 5.44 -16.11
CA ALA A 51 -1.41 6.25 -17.23
C ALA A 51 -0.09 6.95 -16.88
N GLN A 52 0.06 7.38 -15.63
CA GLN A 52 1.26 7.98 -15.06
C GLN A 52 2.41 6.96 -15.02
N GLN A 53 2.18 5.75 -14.50
CA GLN A 53 3.19 4.69 -14.49
C GLN A 53 3.64 4.31 -15.92
N ARG A 54 2.70 4.21 -16.87
CA ARG A 54 3.03 3.99 -18.29
C ARG A 54 3.85 5.12 -18.91
N ALA A 55 3.61 6.37 -18.51
CA ALA A 55 4.41 7.51 -18.97
C ALA A 55 5.85 7.44 -18.41
N ALA A 56 6.01 7.03 -17.14
CA ALA A 56 7.33 6.79 -16.56
C ALA A 56 8.08 5.65 -17.24
N MET A 57 7.41 4.52 -17.50
CA MET A 57 8.02 3.40 -18.25
C MET A 57 8.51 3.86 -19.64
N ARG A 58 7.75 4.71 -20.34
CA ARG A 58 8.20 5.28 -21.63
C ARG A 58 9.45 6.16 -21.49
N ARG A 59 9.58 6.91 -20.39
CA ARG A 59 10.79 7.73 -20.13
C ARG A 59 12.00 6.86 -19.79
N CYS A 60 11.82 5.67 -19.21
CA CYS A 60 12.90 4.72 -18.94
C CYS A 60 13.53 4.12 -20.21
N LEU A 61 12.87 4.16 -21.37
CA LEU A 61 13.37 3.53 -22.61
C LEU A 61 14.73 4.08 -23.07
N ARG A 62 14.98 5.38 -22.88
CA ARG A 62 16.24 6.03 -23.27
C ARG A 62 17.42 5.62 -22.37
N PRO A 63 17.35 5.72 -21.02
CA PRO A 63 18.43 5.25 -20.15
C PRO A 63 18.62 3.73 -20.26
N PHE A 64 17.54 2.96 -20.40
CA PHE A 64 17.63 1.53 -20.69
C PHE A 64 18.45 1.25 -21.96
N GLY A 65 18.08 1.87 -23.09
CA GLY A 65 18.77 1.63 -24.36
C GLY A 65 20.25 2.02 -24.34
N ARG A 66 20.62 3.04 -23.56
CA ARG A 66 22.02 3.42 -23.35
C ARG A 66 22.80 2.30 -22.66
N VAL A 67 22.33 1.88 -21.48
CA VAL A 67 23.02 0.87 -20.67
C VAL A 67 23.02 -0.49 -21.36
N ALA A 68 21.89 -0.88 -21.97
CA ALA A 68 21.80 -2.10 -22.77
C ALA A 68 22.75 -2.09 -23.98
N GLY A 69 22.96 -0.92 -24.60
CA GLY A 69 23.92 -0.75 -25.68
C GLY A 69 25.38 -0.86 -25.21
N GLU A 70 25.70 -0.34 -24.02
CA GLU A 70 27.04 -0.46 -23.42
C GLU A 70 27.37 -1.89 -22.98
N ILE A 71 26.38 -2.62 -22.47
CA ILE A 71 26.54 -4.02 -22.03
C ILE A 71 26.56 -4.99 -23.22
N GLY A 72 25.82 -4.70 -24.29
CA GLY A 72 25.57 -5.65 -25.37
C GLY A 72 24.40 -6.57 -25.00
N PHE A 73 23.21 -6.26 -25.53
CA PHE A 73 21.98 -7.02 -25.31
C PHE A 73 21.80 -8.20 -26.32
N ASP A 74 22.87 -8.97 -26.55
CA ASP A 74 23.00 -10.00 -27.60
C ASP A 74 22.90 -11.45 -27.11
N LYS A 75 22.94 -11.68 -25.80
CA LYS A 75 22.83 -13.01 -25.17
C LYS A 75 21.52 -13.15 -24.38
N PRO A 76 21.08 -14.38 -24.05
CA PRO A 76 19.88 -14.58 -23.23
C PRO A 76 20.04 -13.97 -21.84
N LEU A 77 18.96 -13.46 -21.25
CA LEU A 77 18.99 -12.75 -19.95
C LEU A 77 19.69 -13.53 -18.82
N GLY A 78 19.59 -14.86 -18.82
CA GLY A 78 20.26 -15.72 -17.82
C GLY A 78 21.78 -15.85 -17.97
N HIS A 79 22.39 -15.28 -19.02
CA HIS A 79 23.84 -15.30 -19.26
C HIS A 79 24.53 -13.98 -18.94
N TYR A 80 23.79 -12.98 -18.45
CA TYR A 80 24.37 -11.75 -17.92
C TYR A 80 24.90 -11.99 -16.52
N THR A 81 26.03 -11.36 -16.19
CA THR A 81 26.52 -11.36 -14.81
C THR A 81 25.59 -10.53 -13.94
N GLU A 82 25.71 -10.70 -12.62
CA GLU A 82 24.94 -9.91 -11.67
C GLU A 82 25.21 -8.41 -11.86
N GLU A 83 26.47 -8.02 -12.09
CA GLU A 83 26.83 -6.62 -12.30
C GLU A 83 26.21 -6.03 -13.57
N GLU A 84 26.17 -6.81 -14.66
CA GLU A 84 25.51 -6.40 -15.91
C GLU A 84 24.00 -6.21 -15.68
N ALA A 85 23.35 -7.16 -15.00
CA ALA A 85 21.92 -7.08 -14.71
C ALA A 85 21.58 -5.90 -13.79
N LEU A 86 22.35 -5.70 -12.72
CA LEU A 86 22.13 -4.62 -11.76
C LEU A 86 22.25 -3.24 -12.43
N ARG A 87 23.23 -3.03 -13.31
CA ARG A 87 23.33 -1.74 -14.05
C ARG A 87 22.07 -1.40 -14.84
N VAL A 88 21.46 -2.39 -15.49
CA VAL A 88 20.21 -2.18 -16.25
C VAL A 88 19.05 -1.86 -15.31
N ILE A 89 18.93 -2.62 -14.21
CA ILE A 89 17.88 -2.43 -13.20
C ILE A 89 17.98 -1.03 -12.60
N GLU A 90 19.17 -0.64 -12.15
CA GLU A 90 19.43 0.67 -11.55
C GLU A 90 19.06 1.81 -12.50
N ALA A 91 19.47 1.74 -13.76
CA ALA A 91 19.15 2.76 -14.75
C ALA A 91 17.64 2.92 -14.99
N ILE A 92 16.89 1.81 -15.01
CA ILE A 92 15.43 1.83 -15.17
C ILE A 92 14.76 2.38 -13.91
N VAL A 93 15.09 1.83 -12.73
CA VAL A 93 14.46 2.18 -11.45
C VAL A 93 14.71 3.65 -11.12
N PHE A 94 15.95 4.13 -11.31
CA PHE A 94 16.29 5.53 -11.09
C PHE A 94 15.44 6.45 -11.97
N ALA A 95 15.41 6.23 -13.28
CA ALA A 95 14.64 7.05 -14.21
C ALA A 95 13.12 6.98 -13.94
N TYR A 96 12.63 5.82 -13.52
CA TYR A 96 11.22 5.62 -13.19
C TYR A 96 10.83 6.42 -11.95
N VAL A 97 11.58 6.28 -10.86
CA VAL A 97 11.32 6.97 -9.59
C VAL A 97 11.46 8.47 -9.75
N ASP A 98 12.50 8.94 -10.46
CA ASP A 98 12.69 10.36 -10.78
C ASP A 98 11.49 10.94 -11.54
N THR A 99 11.00 10.21 -12.56
CA THR A 99 9.80 10.61 -13.29
C THR A 99 8.57 10.64 -12.39
N MET A 100 8.41 9.63 -11.52
CA MET A 100 7.28 9.56 -10.60
C MET A 100 7.32 10.63 -9.52
N ALA A 101 8.49 11.13 -9.16
CA ALA A 101 8.64 12.25 -8.25
C ALA A 101 8.27 13.58 -8.91
N ILE A 102 8.58 13.78 -10.20
CA ILE A 102 8.21 14.99 -10.96
C ILE A 102 6.69 15.08 -11.17
N ASP A 103 6.08 13.95 -11.54
CA ASP A 103 4.64 13.86 -11.83
C ASP A 103 3.82 13.52 -10.58
N ALA A 104 4.45 13.43 -9.40
CA ALA A 104 3.70 13.38 -8.15
C ALA A 104 2.82 14.64 -8.14
N PRO A 105 1.48 14.50 -8.13
CA PRO A 105 0.68 15.65 -7.78
C PRO A 105 1.21 16.17 -6.45
N ARG A 106 1.00 17.45 -6.19
CA ARG A 106 0.96 18.00 -4.83
C ARG A 106 -0.11 17.28 -3.99
N ALA A 107 -0.14 15.95 -3.95
CA ALA A 107 -1.04 15.10 -3.19
C ALA A 107 -0.71 15.16 -1.68
N GLN A 108 0.44 15.75 -1.32
CA GLN A 108 0.69 16.26 0.03
C GLN A 108 -0.11 17.56 0.34
N ALA A 109 -0.76 18.15 -0.66
CA ALA A 109 -1.69 19.27 -0.57
C ALA A 109 -3.11 18.86 -0.99
N ALA A 110 -3.49 17.59 -0.82
CA ALA A 110 -4.90 17.27 -0.70
C ALA A 110 -5.44 17.95 0.58
N PRO A 111 -6.56 18.69 0.53
CA PRO A 111 -7.18 19.18 1.75
C PRO A 111 -7.49 17.94 2.59
N ARG A 112 -7.18 18.01 3.89
CA ARG A 112 -7.67 17.04 4.88
C ARG A 112 -9.12 16.74 4.49
N VAL A 113 -9.38 15.51 4.06
CA VAL A 113 -10.73 15.07 3.75
C VAL A 113 -11.54 15.50 4.96
N ALA A 114 -12.49 16.42 4.76
CA ALA A 114 -13.56 16.68 5.69
C ALA A 114 -14.40 15.40 5.70
N GLY A 115 -13.82 14.34 6.29
CA GLY A 115 -14.53 13.15 6.66
C GLY A 115 -15.61 13.67 7.56
N ARG A 116 -16.86 13.45 7.14
CA ARG A 116 -18.03 13.63 7.99
C ARG A 116 -17.63 13.11 9.37
N SER A 117 -17.58 14.00 10.35
CA SER A 117 -17.46 13.60 11.73
C SER A 117 -18.58 12.61 11.96
N VAL A 118 -18.24 11.31 12.00
CA VAL A 118 -19.03 10.40 12.80
C VAL A 118 -18.95 11.04 14.17
N GLY A 119 -20.07 11.56 14.67
CA GLY A 119 -20.13 12.41 15.85
C GLY A 119 -19.55 11.68 17.05
N LEU A 120 -18.24 11.74 17.19
CA LEU A 120 -17.55 11.53 18.44
C LEU A 120 -17.94 12.75 19.26
N SER A 121 -18.99 12.62 20.07
CA SER A 121 -19.21 13.60 21.13
C SER A 121 -17.90 13.68 21.91
N ALA A 122 -17.51 14.89 22.30
CA ALA A 122 -16.39 15.09 23.22
C ALA A 122 -16.56 14.26 24.51
N ASP A 123 -17.81 13.89 24.82
CA ASP A 123 -18.17 13.07 25.98
C ASP A 123 -17.91 11.57 25.80
N ALA A 124 -17.54 11.10 24.60
CA ALA A 124 -17.35 9.67 24.33
C ALA A 124 -16.23 9.02 25.16
N PHE A 125 -15.37 9.84 25.75
CA PHE A 125 -14.26 9.44 26.63
C PHE A 125 -14.24 10.24 27.95
N ALA A 126 -15.29 11.01 28.28
CA ALA A 126 -15.28 11.87 29.48
C ALA A 126 -15.23 11.08 30.80
N ASP A 127 -15.75 9.85 30.81
CA ASP A 127 -15.72 8.99 32.00
C ASP A 127 -14.36 8.28 32.22
N LEU A 128 -13.35 8.54 31.37
CA LEU A 128 -12.05 7.83 31.42
C LEU A 128 -11.06 8.45 32.43
N GLU A 129 -11.39 9.60 33.03
CA GLU A 129 -10.48 10.34 33.91
C GLU A 129 -10.31 9.66 35.29
N ASP A 130 -11.25 8.79 35.69
CA ASP A 130 -11.23 8.06 36.96
C ASP A 130 -10.67 6.62 36.88
N ASP A 131 -10.41 6.09 35.68
CA ASP A 131 -10.05 4.67 35.47
C ASP A 131 -8.59 4.45 35.02
N ILE A 132 -7.69 5.42 35.22
CA ILE A 132 -6.26 5.26 34.92
C ILE A 132 -5.51 4.87 36.21
N PRO A 133 -5.00 3.63 36.35
CA PRO A 133 -4.24 3.24 37.52
C PRO A 133 -2.74 3.48 37.30
N TRP A 134 -2.37 4.69 36.84
CA TRP A 134 -1.01 5.25 36.84
C TRP A 134 -0.99 6.71 36.36
#